data_AF-A0A8M1H5I9-F1
#
_entry.id   AF-A0A8M1H5I9-F1
#
_cell.length_a   1.000
_cell.length_b   1.000
_cell.length_c   1.000
_cell.angle_alpha   90.00
_cell.angle_beta   90.00
_cell.angle_gamma   90.00
#
_symmetry.space_group_name_H-M   'P 1'
#
loop_
_entity.id
_entity.type
_entity.pdbx_description
1 polymer ?
#
loop_
_entity_poly.entity_id
_entity_poly.type
_entity_poly.pdbx_seq_one_letter_code
_entity_poly.pdbx_strand_id
1 'polypeptide(L)'
;MRRAVQPPAADMVEMSYSEDLATSAQAWIDNCSLSHGPPSTRMINGYELGENLFYSSSPCAWKDVINAWHSEVERYTYPNGSTDGRSIGHYTQVVWNTSYKVGCGMTRCPDGIYYYGCRYYRAGNFRGWPPYKAGSTCASCPDACVNNLCTNPCPYIDHFLNCPEMAISTGCNNLWVGTFCIASCQCAGKIIPIGKR
;
A
#
# COMPACT_ATOMS: atom_id res chain seq x y z
N MET A 1 -8.68 11.36 -2.62
CA MET A 1 -7.33 11.19 -2.04
C MET A 1 -6.34 10.74 -3.12
N ARG A 2 -6.25 9.45 -3.48
CA ARG A 2 -5.27 8.93 -4.46
C ARG A 2 -5.23 9.63 -5.84
N ARG A 3 -6.39 10.06 -6.36
CA ARG A 3 -6.54 10.77 -7.65
C ARG A 3 -5.96 12.18 -7.69
N ALA A 4 -5.70 12.78 -6.54
CA ALA A 4 -5.43 14.21 -6.38
C ALA A 4 -4.17 14.48 -5.55
N VAL A 5 -3.24 13.52 -5.52
CA VAL A 5 -1.95 13.70 -4.84
C VAL A 5 -1.13 14.80 -5.51
N GLN A 6 -0.29 15.45 -4.71
CA GLN A 6 0.66 16.46 -5.19
C GLN A 6 2.08 16.08 -4.73
N PRO A 7 3.05 15.97 -5.65
CA PRO A 7 2.92 16.08 -7.11
C PRO A 7 2.01 14.98 -7.71
N PRO A 8 1.49 15.14 -8.95
CA PRO A 8 0.68 14.11 -9.59
C PRO A 8 1.44 12.78 -9.73
N ALA A 9 0.71 11.67 -9.65
CA ALA A 9 1.26 10.33 -9.74
C ALA A 9 1.07 9.71 -11.13
N ALA A 10 2.15 9.19 -11.69
CA ALA A 10 2.14 8.52 -12.99
C ALA A 10 1.65 7.06 -12.92
N ASP A 11 1.65 6.44 -11.75
CA ASP A 11 1.51 4.99 -11.55
C ASP A 11 0.54 4.61 -10.41
N MET A 12 -0.30 5.55 -9.95
CA MET A 12 -1.21 5.32 -8.84
C MET A 12 -2.30 4.30 -9.21
N VAL A 13 -2.29 3.12 -8.58
CA VAL A 13 -3.29 2.08 -8.86
C VAL A 13 -4.60 2.36 -8.13
N GLU A 14 -5.71 2.02 -8.78
CA GLU A 14 -7.03 2.00 -8.15
C GLU A 14 -7.10 0.97 -7.02
N MET A 15 -7.74 1.36 -5.92
CA MET A 15 -7.90 0.52 -4.74
C MET A 15 -9.29 -0.13 -4.74
N SER A 16 -9.34 -1.43 -4.47
CA SER A 16 -10.58 -2.21 -4.32
C SER A 16 -10.74 -2.74 -2.90
N TYR A 17 -11.97 -3.02 -2.47
CA TYR A 17 -12.22 -3.60 -1.16
C TYR A 17 -11.96 -5.12 -1.18
N SER A 18 -11.50 -5.68 -0.07
CA SER A 18 -11.24 -7.11 0.08
C SER A 18 -11.70 -7.62 1.44
N GLU A 19 -12.65 -8.57 1.42
CA GLU A 19 -13.17 -9.22 2.63
C GLU A 19 -12.11 -10.04 3.37
N ASP A 20 -11.18 -10.66 2.65
CA ASP A 20 -10.06 -11.37 3.28
C ASP A 20 -9.19 -10.42 4.11
N LEU A 21 -8.90 -9.22 3.58
CA LEU A 21 -8.15 -8.21 4.32
C LEU A 21 -8.96 -7.65 5.49
N ALA A 22 -10.27 -7.50 5.35
CA ALA A 22 -11.16 -7.04 6.41
C ALA A 22 -11.20 -8.04 7.57
N THR A 23 -11.37 -9.33 7.26
CA THR A 23 -11.29 -10.43 8.22
C THR A 23 -9.95 -10.43 8.95
N SER A 24 -8.87 -10.26 8.18
CA SER A 24 -7.50 -10.19 8.70
C SER A 24 -7.28 -8.97 9.61
N ALA A 25 -7.83 -7.81 9.25
CA ALA A 25 -7.75 -6.58 10.05
C ALA A 25 -8.59 -6.70 11.34
N GLN A 26 -9.81 -7.22 11.23
CA GLN A 26 -10.72 -7.43 12.36
C GLN A 26 -10.10 -8.36 13.41
N ALA A 27 -9.56 -9.50 12.98
CA ALA A 27 -8.88 -10.45 13.86
C ALA A 27 -7.69 -9.83 14.61
N TRP A 28 -7.02 -8.83 14.05
CA TRP A 28 -5.94 -8.12 14.75
C TRP A 28 -6.49 -7.15 15.79
N ILE A 29 -7.43 -6.30 15.40
CA ILE A 29 -7.94 -5.25 16.30
C ILE A 29 -8.76 -5.80 17.46
N ASP A 30 -9.39 -6.98 17.31
CA ASP A 30 -10.14 -7.65 18.38
C ASP A 30 -9.27 -8.03 19.60
N ASN A 31 -7.94 -8.09 19.42
CA ASN A 31 -7.01 -8.28 20.53
C ASN A 31 -6.83 -7.02 21.39
N CYS A 32 -7.33 -5.86 20.94
CA CYS A 32 -7.30 -4.60 21.68
C CYS A 32 -5.90 -4.18 22.20
N SER A 33 -4.85 -4.50 21.45
CA SER A 33 -3.46 -4.14 21.78
C SER A 33 -3.11 -2.68 21.51
N LEU A 34 -3.98 -1.95 20.78
CA LEU A 34 -3.80 -0.55 20.36
C LEU A 34 -2.43 -0.25 19.75
N SER A 35 -1.83 -1.25 19.10
CA SER A 35 -0.48 -1.18 18.54
C SER A 35 -0.35 -2.07 17.31
N HIS A 36 0.65 -1.76 16.48
CA HIS A 36 1.05 -2.62 15.37
C HIS A 36 1.69 -3.91 15.88
N GLY A 37 1.39 -5.01 15.20
CA GLY A 37 2.06 -6.28 15.43
C GLY A 37 3.35 -6.41 14.62
N PRO A 38 4.12 -7.50 14.83
CA PRO A 38 5.21 -7.83 13.92
C PRO A 38 4.68 -8.14 12.52
N PRO A 39 5.46 -7.93 11.44
CA PRO A 39 5.08 -8.26 10.05
C PRO A 39 4.44 -9.64 9.87
N SER A 40 4.89 -10.64 10.63
CA SER A 40 4.37 -12.00 10.58
C SER A 40 2.87 -12.13 10.92
N THR A 41 2.27 -11.17 11.63
CA THR A 41 0.83 -11.20 11.95
C THR A 41 -0.05 -10.61 10.84
N ARG A 42 0.56 -10.12 9.76
CA ARG A 42 -0.13 -9.47 8.65
C ARG A 42 0.37 -9.97 7.30
N MET A 43 0.32 -11.29 7.12
CA MET A 43 0.68 -11.97 5.88
C MET A 43 -0.57 -12.53 5.18
N ILE A 44 -0.66 -12.37 3.86
CA ILE A 44 -1.65 -13.09 3.03
C ILE A 44 -1.02 -13.54 1.72
N ASN A 45 -1.24 -14.80 1.34
CA ASN A 45 -0.67 -15.41 0.13
C ASN A 45 0.86 -15.21 0.00
N GLY A 46 1.58 -15.23 1.13
CA GLY A 46 3.02 -15.02 1.18
C GLY A 46 3.47 -13.55 1.10
N TYR A 47 2.56 -12.57 1.18
CA TYR A 47 2.92 -11.15 1.11
C TYR A 47 2.54 -10.42 2.39
N GLU A 48 3.43 -9.53 2.83
CA GLU A 48 3.13 -8.62 3.93
C GLU A 48 2.08 -7.60 3.50
N LEU A 49 1.14 -7.35 4.41
CA LEU A 49 0.12 -6.32 4.34
C LEU A 49 0.61 -5.05 5.04
N GLY A 50 0.24 -3.91 4.48
CA GLY A 50 0.34 -2.64 5.19
C GLY A 50 -0.75 -2.56 6.26
N GLU A 51 -0.60 -1.65 7.22
CA GLU A 51 -1.56 -1.47 8.30
C GLU A 51 -1.64 0.00 8.71
N ASN A 52 -2.86 0.53 8.80
CA ASN A 52 -3.14 1.78 9.48
C ASN A 52 -4.09 1.51 10.65
N LEU A 53 -3.81 2.13 11.78
CA LEU A 53 -4.55 1.97 13.03
C LEU A 53 -5.04 3.33 13.53
N PHE A 54 -6.20 3.35 14.19
CA PHE A 54 -6.77 4.55 14.78
C PHE A 54 -7.62 4.16 15.99
N TYR A 55 -7.61 4.96 17.06
CA TYR A 55 -8.50 4.74 18.18
C TYR A 55 -9.04 6.06 18.73
N SER A 56 -10.19 5.98 19.38
CA SER A 56 -10.94 7.13 19.88
C SER A 56 -11.82 6.75 21.07
N SER A 57 -12.19 7.73 21.89
CA SER A 57 -13.10 7.54 23.04
C SER A 57 -14.59 7.52 22.66
N SER A 58 -14.91 7.82 21.40
CA SER A 58 -16.27 7.87 20.86
C SER A 58 -16.27 7.31 19.43
N PRO A 59 -17.37 6.71 18.94
CA PRO A 59 -17.40 6.16 17.61
C PRO A 59 -17.22 7.27 16.56
N CYS A 60 -16.32 7.04 15.60
CA CYS A 60 -16.10 7.88 14.42
C CYS A 60 -16.64 7.21 13.15
N ALA A 61 -17.08 8.01 12.17
CA ALA A 61 -17.36 7.50 10.84
C ALA A 61 -16.04 7.15 10.13
N TRP A 62 -16.06 6.13 9.26
CA TRP A 62 -14.87 5.73 8.50
C TRP A 62 -14.26 6.87 7.66
N LYS A 63 -15.10 7.78 7.16
CA LYS A 63 -14.63 8.98 6.45
C LYS A 63 -13.69 9.82 7.34
N ASP A 64 -14.02 9.98 8.61
CA ASP A 64 -13.23 10.79 9.54
C ASP A 64 -11.94 10.09 9.93
N VAL A 65 -11.98 8.77 10.14
CA VAL A 65 -10.79 7.94 10.39
C VAL A 65 -9.80 8.02 9.21
N ILE A 66 -10.30 7.86 7.98
CA ILE A 66 -9.47 7.95 6.77
C ILE A 66 -8.94 9.38 6.58
N ASN A 67 -9.74 10.40 6.87
CA ASN A 67 -9.29 11.79 6.84
C ASN A 67 -8.21 12.06 7.89
N ALA A 68 -8.30 11.46 9.08
CA ALA A 68 -7.27 11.58 10.11
C ALA A 68 -5.93 11.01 9.63
N TRP A 69 -5.94 9.81 9.03
CA TRP A 69 -4.74 9.24 8.39
C TRP A 69 -4.24 10.09 7.23
N HIS A 70 -5.12 10.64 6.41
CA HIS A 70 -4.75 11.47 5.27
C HIS A 70 -4.20 12.84 5.70
N SER A 71 -4.61 13.38 6.85
CA SER A 71 -4.21 14.72 7.33
C SER A 71 -2.70 14.88 7.52
N GLU A 72 -1.96 13.77 7.65
CA GLU A 72 -0.49 13.83 7.71
C GLU A 72 0.13 14.41 6.42
N VAL A 73 -0.65 14.52 5.33
CA VAL A 73 -0.26 15.25 4.11
C VAL A 73 0.17 16.70 4.38
N GLU A 74 -0.42 17.35 5.40
CA GLU A 74 -0.13 18.76 5.74
C GLU A 74 1.33 18.99 6.14
N ARG A 75 2.00 17.92 6.59
CA ARG A 75 3.42 17.92 6.98
C ARG A 75 4.27 17.00 6.12
N TYR A 76 3.73 16.48 5.02
CA TYR A 76 4.45 15.63 4.08
C TYR A 76 5.16 16.46 3.00
N THR A 77 6.42 16.12 2.75
CA THR A 77 7.19 16.63 1.61
C THR A 77 7.59 15.48 0.71
N TYR A 78 7.16 15.49 -0.55
CA TYR A 78 7.59 14.48 -1.52
C TYR A 78 9.12 14.50 -1.69
N PRO A 79 9.81 13.34 -1.78
CA PRO A 79 9.27 11.99 -1.87
C PRO A 79 8.96 11.30 -0.54
N ASN A 80 9.65 11.63 0.55
CA ASN A 80 9.58 10.89 1.83
C ASN A 80 9.87 11.75 3.07
N GLY A 81 9.79 13.07 2.93
CA GLY A 81 10.11 14.03 3.96
C GLY A 81 8.93 14.34 4.87
N SER A 82 9.24 14.72 6.11
CA SER A 82 8.31 15.33 7.04
C SER A 82 8.82 16.73 7.38
N THR A 83 7.96 17.76 7.30
CA THR A 83 8.36 19.15 7.52
C THR A 83 8.68 19.45 8.99
N ASP A 84 8.14 18.65 9.92
CA ASP A 84 8.26 18.83 11.37
C ASP A 84 8.80 17.58 12.10
N GLY A 85 9.22 16.56 11.34
CA GLY A 85 9.76 15.31 11.88
C GLY A 85 8.72 14.33 12.43
N ARG A 86 7.42 14.66 12.41
CA ARG A 86 6.37 13.75 12.88
C ARG A 86 6.03 12.68 11.83
N SER A 87 5.39 11.58 12.26
CA SER A 87 5.05 10.41 11.45
C SER A 87 4.09 10.71 10.29
N ILE A 88 4.50 10.41 9.06
CA ILE A 88 3.70 10.58 7.82
C ILE A 88 3.20 9.24 7.24
N GLY A 89 3.39 8.16 8.00
CA GLY A 89 3.24 6.78 7.54
C GLY A 89 1.81 6.40 7.18
N HIS A 90 0.81 6.97 7.87
CA HIS A 90 -0.58 6.68 7.55
C HIS A 90 -0.97 7.30 6.21
N TYR A 91 -0.57 8.55 5.97
CA TYR A 91 -0.79 9.21 4.69
C TYR A 91 -0.07 8.47 3.57
N THR A 92 1.22 8.19 3.70
CA THR A 92 1.99 7.51 2.64
C THR A 92 1.45 6.12 2.34
N GLN A 93 0.88 5.41 3.31
CA GLN A 93 0.19 4.14 3.05
C GLN A 93 -1.13 4.34 2.29
N VAL A 94 -1.95 5.36 2.64
CA VAL A 94 -3.18 5.69 1.90
C VAL A 94 -2.88 5.99 0.42
N VAL A 95 -1.75 6.64 0.14
CA VAL A 95 -1.31 7.00 -1.22
C VAL A 95 -0.21 6.11 -1.79
N TRP A 96 -0.02 4.90 -1.25
CA TRP A 96 0.98 3.98 -1.79
C TRP A 96 0.50 3.39 -3.12
N ASN A 97 1.24 3.60 -4.22
CA ASN A 97 0.83 3.33 -5.59
C ASN A 97 0.33 1.90 -5.79
N THR A 98 1.03 0.90 -5.25
CA THR A 98 0.77 -0.52 -5.48
C THR A 98 0.02 -1.20 -4.33
N SER A 99 -0.44 -0.44 -3.34
CA SER A 99 -1.43 -0.93 -2.39
C SER A 99 -2.82 -0.80 -3.03
N TYR A 100 -3.25 -1.84 -3.75
CA TYR A 100 -4.44 -1.81 -4.60
C TYR A 100 -5.64 -2.58 -4.03
N LYS A 101 -5.49 -3.21 -2.86
CA LYS A 101 -6.65 -3.68 -2.08
C LYS A 101 -6.59 -3.17 -0.65
N VAL A 102 -7.76 -2.97 -0.05
CA VAL A 102 -7.91 -2.60 1.37
C VAL A 102 -9.05 -3.40 2.00
N GLY A 103 -8.92 -3.75 3.26
CA GLY A 103 -10.02 -4.24 4.07
C GLY A 103 -9.85 -3.76 5.51
N CYS A 104 -10.97 -3.46 6.17
CA CYS A 104 -10.94 -2.75 7.45
C CYS A 104 -11.91 -3.37 8.45
N GLY A 105 -11.65 -3.13 9.74
CA GLY A 105 -12.49 -3.55 10.85
C GLY A 105 -12.58 -2.48 11.92
N MET A 106 -13.58 -2.60 12.78
CA MET A 106 -13.72 -1.79 14.00
C MET A 106 -14.14 -2.68 15.16
N THR A 107 -13.60 -2.42 16.35
CA THR A 107 -13.99 -3.09 17.59
C THR A 107 -14.10 -2.10 18.73
N ARG A 108 -14.89 -2.43 19.76
CA ARG A 108 -14.96 -1.66 21.00
C ARG A 108 -14.25 -2.43 22.11
N CYS A 109 -13.12 -1.89 22.55
CA CYS A 109 -12.28 -2.51 23.56
C CYS A 109 -12.83 -2.37 25.00
N PRO A 110 -12.34 -3.18 25.97
CA PRO A 110 -12.86 -3.24 27.34
C PRO A 110 -12.96 -1.91 28.11
N ASP A 111 -12.22 -0.87 27.71
CA ASP A 111 -12.26 0.46 28.35
C ASP A 111 -13.16 1.47 27.62
N GLY A 112 -14.04 0.99 26.72
CA GLY A 112 -14.90 1.85 25.91
C GLY A 112 -14.19 2.54 24.74
N ILE A 113 -12.94 2.19 24.47
CA ILE A 113 -12.16 2.68 23.34
C ILE A 113 -12.68 2.05 22.04
N TYR A 114 -12.96 2.86 21.04
CA TYR A 114 -13.27 2.42 19.68
C TYR A 114 -11.98 2.33 18.89
N TYR A 115 -11.64 1.12 18.44
CA TYR A 115 -10.40 0.81 17.75
C TYR A 115 -10.68 0.39 16.31
N TYR A 116 -9.98 1.02 15.37
CA TYR A 116 -10.15 0.89 13.93
C TYR A 116 -8.84 0.44 13.30
N GLY A 117 -8.92 -0.48 12.36
CA GLY A 117 -7.76 -0.96 11.62
C GLY A 117 -8.09 -1.23 10.16
N CYS A 118 -7.18 -0.84 9.26
CA CYS A 118 -7.23 -1.22 7.85
C CYS A 118 -5.94 -1.94 7.47
N ARG A 119 -6.06 -3.01 6.69
CA ARG A 119 -4.95 -3.71 6.04
C ARG A 119 -4.91 -3.41 4.55
N TYR A 120 -3.70 -3.26 4.03
CA TYR A 120 -3.44 -2.86 2.63
C TYR A 120 -2.66 -3.94 1.89
N TYR A 121 -3.17 -4.40 0.75
CA TYR A 121 -2.46 -5.35 -0.11
C TYR A 121 -1.81 -4.61 -1.29
N ARG A 122 -0.48 -4.55 -1.39
CA ARG A 122 0.53 -5.05 -0.42
C ARG A 122 1.07 -3.93 0.46
N ALA A 123 1.92 -4.29 1.42
CA ALA A 123 2.60 -3.32 2.27
C ALA A 123 3.27 -2.22 1.45
N GLY A 124 3.09 -0.98 1.91
CA GLY A 124 3.84 0.18 1.45
C GLY A 124 4.93 0.58 2.43
N ASN A 125 5.26 1.87 2.41
CA ASN A 125 6.18 2.51 3.36
C ASN A 125 7.58 1.89 3.41
N PHE A 126 8.06 1.36 2.29
CA PHE A 126 9.43 0.85 2.21
C PHE A 126 10.43 1.99 2.38
N ARG A 127 11.35 1.84 3.34
CA ARG A 127 12.37 2.85 3.64
C ARG A 127 13.16 3.21 2.37
N GLY A 128 13.20 4.51 2.06
CA GLY A 128 13.93 5.07 0.92
C GLY A 128 13.14 5.09 -0.39
N TRP A 129 11.91 4.57 -0.42
CA TRP A 129 11.07 4.54 -1.62
C TRP A 129 9.92 5.53 -1.53
N PRO A 130 9.67 6.33 -2.58
CA PRO A 130 8.51 7.21 -2.61
C PRO A 130 7.20 6.39 -2.61
N PRO A 131 6.09 6.97 -2.13
CA PRO A 131 4.80 6.28 -2.17
C PRO A 131 4.27 6.06 -3.59
N TYR A 132 4.72 6.85 -4.57
CA TYR A 132 4.34 6.73 -5.97
C TYR A 132 5.40 7.40 -6.85
N LYS A 133 5.36 7.13 -8.16
CA LYS A 133 6.21 7.81 -9.14
C LYS A 133 5.59 9.14 -9.53
N ALA A 134 6.22 10.25 -9.17
CA ALA A 134 5.80 11.57 -9.64
C ALA A 134 5.85 11.68 -11.19
N GLY A 135 4.83 12.28 -11.79
CA GLY A 135 4.74 12.52 -13.23
C GLY A 135 3.30 12.76 -13.69
N SER A 136 3.09 13.02 -14.98
CA SER A 136 1.74 13.18 -15.53
C SER A 136 0.86 12.00 -15.15
N THR A 137 -0.37 12.31 -14.73
CA THR A 137 -1.35 11.31 -14.31
C THR A 137 -1.45 10.16 -15.30
N CYS A 138 -1.39 8.93 -14.80
CA CYS A 138 -1.45 7.69 -15.60
C CYS A 138 -0.36 7.52 -16.69
N ALA A 139 0.74 8.29 -16.67
CA ALA A 139 1.79 8.16 -17.69
C ALA A 139 2.48 6.77 -17.69
N SER A 140 2.36 5.99 -16.61
CA SER A 140 2.87 4.61 -16.54
C SER A 140 1.81 3.55 -16.93
N CYS A 141 0.58 3.96 -17.26
CA CYS A 141 -0.54 3.07 -17.60
C CYS A 141 -1.51 3.73 -18.61
N PRO A 142 -1.03 4.23 -19.77
CA PRO A 142 -1.85 5.01 -20.71
C PRO A 142 -3.10 4.26 -21.19
N ASP A 143 -2.98 2.94 -21.40
CA ASP A 143 -4.07 2.09 -21.90
C ASP A 143 -4.95 1.50 -20.79
N ALA A 144 -4.65 1.82 -19.52
CA ALA A 144 -5.32 1.26 -18.34
C ALA A 144 -5.57 2.34 -17.28
N CYS A 145 -6.08 3.50 -17.71
CA CYS A 145 -6.36 4.63 -16.83
C CYS A 145 -7.87 4.87 -16.72
N VAL A 146 -8.40 4.80 -15.50
CA VAL A 146 -9.79 5.13 -15.19
C VAL A 146 -9.81 6.17 -14.08
N ASN A 147 -10.45 7.31 -14.33
CA ASN A 147 -10.58 8.40 -13.36
C ASN A 147 -9.24 8.74 -12.67
N ASN A 148 -8.17 8.97 -13.44
CA ASN A 148 -6.83 9.30 -12.95
C ASN A 148 -6.13 8.21 -12.12
N LEU A 149 -6.54 6.94 -12.25
CA LEU A 149 -5.92 5.79 -11.58
C LEU A 149 -5.62 4.67 -12.57
N CYS A 150 -4.49 4.00 -12.38
CA CYS A 150 -4.13 2.80 -13.12
C CYS A 150 -5.00 1.61 -12.69
N THR A 151 -5.45 0.79 -13.63
CA THR A 151 -6.31 -0.39 -13.39
C THR A 151 -5.62 -1.72 -13.73
N ASN A 152 -4.32 -1.68 -13.99
CA ASN A 152 -3.47 -2.80 -14.42
C ASN A 152 -2.39 -3.17 -13.37
N PRO A 153 -2.72 -3.50 -12.11
CA PRO A 153 -1.72 -3.95 -11.14
C PRO A 153 -1.08 -5.28 -11.54
N CYS A 154 0.21 -5.42 -11.28
CA CYS A 154 0.88 -6.72 -11.30
C CYS A 154 0.51 -7.54 -10.05
N PRO A 155 0.02 -8.78 -10.19
CA PRO A 155 -0.30 -9.65 -9.05
C PRO A 155 0.95 -10.31 -8.44
N TYR A 156 2.13 -10.09 -9.00
CA TYR A 156 3.38 -10.67 -8.53
C TYR A 156 4.30 -9.60 -7.93
N ILE A 157 5.26 -10.04 -7.12
CA ILE A 157 6.37 -9.22 -6.64
C ILE A 157 7.66 -9.91 -7.09
N ASP A 158 8.60 -9.13 -7.58
CA ASP A 158 9.97 -9.60 -7.78
C ASP A 158 10.68 -9.81 -6.44
N HIS A 159 11.51 -10.84 -6.36
CA HIS A 159 12.27 -11.11 -5.16
C HIS A 159 13.44 -10.13 -4.98
N PHE A 160 13.99 -9.61 -6.09
CA PHE A 160 15.15 -8.73 -6.09
C PHE A 160 14.87 -7.41 -6.81
N LEU A 161 15.50 -6.33 -6.34
CA LEU A 161 15.33 -4.99 -6.92
C LEU A 161 15.90 -4.87 -8.34
N ASN A 162 16.94 -5.65 -8.67
CA ASN A 162 17.55 -5.66 -10.01
C ASN A 162 16.86 -6.63 -10.98
N CYS A 163 15.70 -7.19 -10.62
CA CYS A 163 14.93 -8.07 -11.50
C CYS A 163 14.58 -7.47 -12.87
N PRO A 164 14.23 -6.17 -13.00
CA PRO A 164 14.01 -5.57 -14.32
C PRO A 164 15.23 -5.67 -15.24
N GLU A 165 16.43 -5.46 -14.68
CA GLU A 165 17.69 -5.56 -15.44
C GLU A 165 18.04 -7.02 -15.76
N MET A 166 17.82 -7.95 -14.83
CA MET A 166 18.06 -9.38 -15.06
C MET A 166 17.11 -9.97 -16.11
N ALA A 167 15.83 -9.55 -16.11
CA ALA A 167 14.86 -9.96 -17.10
C ALA A 167 15.27 -9.55 -18.52
N ILE A 168 15.91 -8.39 -18.68
CA ILE A 168 16.42 -7.90 -19.97
C ILE A 168 17.73 -8.58 -20.35
N SER A 169 18.71 -8.62 -19.45
CA SER A 169 20.08 -9.07 -19.76
C SER A 169 20.23 -10.59 -19.86
N THR A 170 19.54 -11.34 -19.00
CA THR A 170 19.64 -12.80 -18.93
C THR A 170 18.44 -13.49 -19.57
N GLY A 171 17.30 -12.82 -19.62
CA GLY A 171 16.06 -13.33 -20.22
C GLY A 171 15.24 -14.20 -19.26
N CYS A 172 13.93 -14.13 -19.42
CA CYS A 172 12.95 -14.83 -18.57
C CYS A 172 12.89 -16.35 -18.78
N ASN A 173 13.52 -16.88 -19.82
CA ASN A 173 13.66 -18.33 -20.02
C ASN A 173 14.73 -18.94 -19.10
N ASN A 174 15.59 -18.13 -18.48
CA ASN A 174 16.50 -18.59 -17.45
C ASN A 174 15.70 -18.99 -16.20
N LEU A 175 15.92 -20.20 -15.69
CA LEU A 175 15.15 -20.76 -14.57
C LEU A 175 15.16 -19.84 -13.33
N TRP A 176 16.31 -19.27 -12.99
CA TRP A 176 16.45 -18.40 -11.81
C TRP A 176 15.72 -17.07 -12.04
N VAL A 177 15.90 -16.45 -13.19
CA VAL A 177 15.22 -15.18 -13.52
C VAL A 177 13.71 -15.39 -13.59
N GLY A 178 13.22 -16.42 -14.28
CA GLY A 178 11.79 -16.72 -14.35
C GLY A 178 11.15 -17.02 -12.98
N THR A 179 11.91 -17.59 -12.04
CA THR A 179 11.43 -17.91 -10.69
C THR A 179 11.45 -16.69 -9.76
N PHE A 180 12.56 -15.95 -9.71
CA PHE A 180 12.76 -14.87 -8.75
C PHE A 180 12.33 -13.49 -9.26
N CYS A 181 12.20 -13.33 -10.57
CA CYS A 181 11.81 -12.08 -11.24
C CYS A 181 10.47 -12.23 -11.98
N ILE A 182 9.54 -12.95 -11.36
CA ILE A 182 8.25 -13.29 -11.94
C ILE A 182 7.43 -12.05 -12.34
N ALA A 183 7.50 -10.95 -11.59
CA ALA A 183 6.80 -9.72 -11.95
C ALA A 183 7.43 -9.09 -13.18
N SER A 184 8.75 -8.91 -13.18
CA SER A 184 9.47 -8.41 -14.36
C SER A 184 9.25 -9.28 -15.61
N CYS A 185 9.05 -10.59 -15.45
CA CYS A 185 8.86 -11.51 -16.56
C CYS A 185 7.41 -11.65 -17.06
N GLN A 186 6.41 -11.50 -16.18
CA GLN A 186 5.01 -11.80 -16.52
C GLN A 186 4.09 -10.58 -16.49
N CYS A 187 4.56 -9.43 -16.02
CA CYS A 187 3.76 -8.22 -15.85
C CYS A 187 4.12 -7.10 -16.84
N ALA A 188 4.48 -7.46 -18.08
CA ALA A 188 4.65 -6.49 -19.15
C ALA A 188 3.40 -5.59 -19.26
N GLY A 189 3.61 -4.27 -19.28
CA GLY A 189 2.54 -3.28 -19.36
C GLY A 189 1.66 -3.16 -18.11
N LYS A 190 2.08 -3.70 -16.95
CA LYS A 190 1.38 -3.56 -15.67
C LYS A 190 2.21 -2.73 -14.68
N ILE A 191 1.56 -2.17 -13.67
CA ILE A 191 2.25 -1.50 -12.56
C ILE A 191 2.87 -2.55 -11.63
N ILE A 192 4.20 -2.63 -11.61
CA ILE A 192 4.96 -3.59 -10.81
C ILE A 192 5.24 -3.00 -9.42
N PRO A 193 4.83 -3.68 -8.33
CA PRO A 193 5.18 -3.27 -6.97
C PRO A 193 6.68 -3.40 -6.69
N ILE A 194 7.19 -2.55 -5.80
CA ILE A 194 8.54 -2.71 -5.26
C ILE A 194 8.58 -4.00 -4.46
N GLY A 195 9.50 -4.88 -4.85
CA GLY A 195 9.82 -6.09 -4.12
C GLY A 195 10.90 -5.81 -3.08
N LYS A 196 10.55 -5.95 -1.80
CA LYS A 196 11.55 -6.08 -0.75
C LYS A 196 11.11 -7.20 0.19
N ARG A 197 11.86 -8.30 0.19
CA ARG A 197 11.96 -9.19 1.35
C ARG A 197 13.34 -8.99 1.95
#